data_AF-A0AAD4Q3C7-F1
#
_entry.id   AF-A0AAD4Q3C7-F1
#
_cell.length_a   1.000
_cell.length_b   1.000
_cell.length_c   1.000
_cell.angle_alpha   90.00
_cell.angle_beta   90.00
_cell.angle_gamma   90.00
#
_symmetry.space_group_name_H-M   'P 1'
#
loop_
_entity.id
_entity.type
_entity.pdbx_description
1 polymer ?
#
loop_
_entity_poly.entity_id
_entity_poly.type
_entity_poly.pdbx_seq_one_letter_code
_entity_poly.pdbx_strand_id
1 'polypeptide(L)'
;MVPSKTVCTGSAFDITITKEINELVTDTQKKRISVVVRGSTSPTDFSNDLDTALVVPKLSGVDFPSGVMIMAGINIPWSAVHDEIITEVKKLVEIYPDYTQESTGHSLGGALTYMPYISLSQNFPNKSITSNALAAFPIGNQAFANFGSSQHGTLNWGNNALDSVPPFNFAYYGNEYYSYGTPLSTLQCNAGNGMYGVTPEHVSSFDVLEMMAGCDPVSRRFIECSEDKGR
;
A
#
# COMPACT_ATOMS: atom_id res chain seq x y z
N MET A 1 29.40 -4.27 12.90
CA MET A 1 27.96 -4.65 13.03
C MET A 1 27.27 -4.14 11.79
N VAL A 2 26.77 -5.05 10.96
CA VAL A 2 26.22 -4.77 9.63
C VAL A 2 24.71 -4.67 9.75
N PRO A 3 24.03 -3.61 9.28
CA PRO A 3 22.57 -3.63 9.19
C PRO A 3 22.19 -4.44 7.95
N SER A 4 21.55 -5.60 8.13
CA SER A 4 21.02 -6.38 7.02
C SER A 4 19.74 -5.73 6.49
N LYS A 5 19.84 -4.95 5.40
CA LYS A 5 18.70 -4.73 4.50
C LYS A 5 18.59 -5.97 3.62
N THR A 6 17.58 -6.79 3.83
CA THR A 6 17.25 -7.86 2.89
C THR A 6 16.55 -7.22 1.69
N VAL A 7 17.31 -7.00 0.61
CA VAL A 7 16.76 -6.54 -0.67
C VAL A 7 16.25 -7.78 -1.40
N CYS A 8 14.94 -7.90 -1.52
CA CYS A 8 14.32 -8.97 -2.29
C CYS A 8 14.46 -8.61 -3.79
N THR A 9 15.38 -9.28 -4.50
CA THR A 9 15.51 -9.13 -5.95
C THR A 9 14.69 -10.20 -6.66
N GLY A 10 13.45 -9.87 -7.01
CA GLY A 10 12.58 -10.64 -7.88
C GLY A 10 11.55 -9.70 -8.49
N SER A 11 11.39 -9.74 -9.81
CA SER A 11 10.59 -8.80 -10.61
C SER A 11 9.08 -8.91 -10.33
N ALA A 12 8.67 -8.31 -9.21
CA ALA A 12 7.29 -8.03 -8.82
C ALA A 12 7.33 -6.95 -7.73
N PHE A 13 7.45 -5.68 -8.14
CA PHE A 13 7.48 -4.44 -7.31
C PHE A 13 8.45 -4.38 -6.11
N ASP A 14 9.01 -3.20 -5.85
CA ASP A 14 9.91 -3.03 -4.71
C ASP A 14 9.12 -2.91 -3.40
N ILE A 15 9.43 -3.78 -2.44
CA ILE A 15 8.84 -3.77 -1.10
C ILE A 15 9.91 -3.42 -0.08
N THR A 16 9.63 -2.44 0.75
CA THR A 16 10.50 -2.02 1.85
C THR A 16 9.81 -2.28 3.17
N ILE A 17 10.43 -3.08 4.04
CA ILE A 17 9.99 -3.27 5.42
C ILE A 17 10.88 -2.41 6.32
N THR A 18 10.27 -1.50 7.07
CA THR A 18 10.98 -0.65 8.04
C THR A 18 10.26 -0.62 9.38
N LYS A 19 10.98 -0.29 10.44
CA LYS A 19 10.44 -0.16 11.80
C LYS A 19 10.35 1.28 12.30
N GLU A 20 10.84 2.22 11.50
CA GLU A 20 10.94 3.63 11.86
C GLU A 20 10.50 4.48 10.66
N ILE A 21 9.49 5.30 10.90
CA ILE A 21 9.11 6.43 10.05
C ILE A 21 9.11 7.67 10.94
N ASN A 22 9.91 8.66 10.53
CA ASN A 22 10.02 9.94 11.23
C ASN A 22 8.95 10.90 10.71
N GLU A 23 8.16 11.49 11.61
CA GLU A 23 7.25 12.56 11.26
C GLU A 23 7.96 13.91 11.37
N LEU A 24 8.18 14.59 10.23
CA LEU A 24 8.99 15.82 10.18
C LEU A 24 8.35 17.02 10.87
N VAL A 25 7.01 17.11 10.85
CA VAL A 25 6.28 18.25 11.40
C VAL A 25 6.32 18.24 12.92
N THR A 26 6.38 17.05 13.52
CA THR A 26 6.35 16.86 14.98
C THR A 26 7.69 16.40 15.54
N ASP A 27 8.67 16.08 14.70
CA ASP A 27 9.96 15.46 15.06
C ASP A 27 9.77 14.21 15.96
N THR A 28 8.76 13.39 15.62
CA THR A 28 8.46 12.17 16.37
C THR A 28 8.74 10.91 15.56
N GLN A 29 9.43 9.95 16.18
CA GLN A 29 9.51 8.59 15.67
C GLN A 29 8.22 7.85 15.96
N LYS A 30 7.52 7.41 14.91
CA LYS A 30 6.38 6.51 15.10
C LYS A 30 6.89 5.10 15.35
N LYS A 31 6.47 4.52 16.48
CA LYS A 31 6.74 3.11 16.85
C LYS A 31 5.91 2.16 15.97
N ARG A 32 6.34 1.97 14.71
CA ARG A 32 5.56 1.25 13.69
C ARG A 32 6.41 0.35 12.82
N ILE A 33 5.96 -0.89 12.65
CA ILE A 33 6.48 -1.79 11.61
C ILE A 33 5.68 -1.53 10.34
N SER A 34 6.37 -1.14 9.27
CA SER A 34 5.78 -0.56 8.06
C SER A 34 6.16 -1.39 6.85
N VAL A 35 5.16 -1.83 6.09
CA VAL A 35 5.33 -2.48 4.78
C VAL A 35 5.02 -1.46 3.70
N VAL A 36 6.05 -0.96 3.04
CA VAL A 36 5.94 0.06 1.98
C VAL A 36 6.06 -0.63 0.62
N VAL A 37 5.06 -0.45 -0.23
CA VAL A 37 4.98 -1.08 -1.56
C VAL A 37 5.15 -0.01 -2.63
N ARG A 38 6.12 -0.19 -3.51
CA ARG A 38 6.37 0.69 -4.64
C ARG A 38 5.32 0.49 -5.74
N GLY A 39 4.92 1.59 -6.37
CA GLY A 39 4.13 1.57 -7.60
C GLY A 39 4.93 1.14 -8.84
N SER A 40 4.27 1.17 -9.99
CA SER A 40 4.89 0.88 -11.29
C SER A 40 5.86 2.00 -11.70
N THR A 41 6.94 1.63 -12.38
CA THR A 41 7.87 2.57 -13.00
C THR A 41 7.27 3.31 -14.20
N SER A 42 6.25 2.74 -14.84
CA SER A 42 5.46 3.36 -15.90
C SER A 42 3.95 3.18 -15.60
N PRO A 43 3.30 4.19 -14.97
CA PRO A 43 1.88 4.10 -14.61
C PRO A 43 0.94 3.92 -15.81
N THR A 44 1.27 4.52 -16.96
CA THR A 44 0.46 4.43 -18.18
C THR A 44 0.49 3.04 -18.79
N ASP A 45 1.68 2.44 -18.91
CA ASP A 45 1.82 1.10 -19.50
C ASP A 45 1.21 0.05 -18.57
N PHE A 46 1.40 0.22 -17.26
CA PHE A 46 0.82 -0.65 -16.26
C PHE A 46 -0.71 -0.73 -16.34
N SER A 47 -1.40 0.40 -16.57
CA SER A 47 -2.87 0.42 -16.66
C SER A 47 -3.43 -0.41 -17.82
N ASN A 48 -2.65 -0.55 -18.90
CA ASN A 48 -3.03 -1.31 -20.09
C ASN A 48 -2.65 -2.80 -19.98
N ASP A 49 -1.55 -3.12 -19.29
CA ASP A 49 -1.00 -4.48 -19.18
C ASP A 49 -1.47 -5.24 -17.94
N LEU A 50 -2.26 -4.60 -17.07
CA LEU A 50 -2.74 -5.21 -15.84
C LEU A 50 -3.74 -6.34 -16.11
N ASP A 51 -3.41 -7.55 -15.65
CA ASP A 51 -4.31 -8.69 -15.71
C ASP A 51 -5.46 -8.55 -14.70
N THR A 52 -6.63 -8.14 -15.22
CA THR A 52 -7.87 -7.94 -14.46
C THR A 52 -8.69 -9.22 -14.28
N ALA A 53 -8.22 -10.39 -14.74
CA ALA A 53 -8.92 -11.65 -14.53
C ALA A 53 -9.07 -11.95 -13.03
N LEU A 54 -10.30 -12.20 -12.59
CA LEU A 54 -10.59 -12.52 -11.20
C LEU A 54 -10.16 -13.95 -10.87
N VAL A 55 -9.33 -14.09 -9.84
CA VAL A 55 -8.86 -15.38 -9.31
C VAL A 55 -9.20 -15.52 -7.83
N VAL A 56 -9.30 -16.76 -7.36
CA VAL A 56 -9.47 -17.06 -5.93
C VAL A 56 -8.10 -16.92 -5.26
N PRO A 57 -7.93 -15.99 -4.29
CA PRO A 57 -6.66 -15.80 -3.62
C PRO A 57 -6.38 -16.91 -2.60
N LYS A 58 -5.10 -17.14 -2.33
CA LYS A 58 -4.65 -18.05 -1.27
C LYS A 58 -3.32 -17.56 -0.72
N LEU A 59 -3.30 -17.26 0.58
CA LEU A 59 -2.12 -16.78 1.29
C LEU A 59 -2.01 -17.50 2.63
N SER A 60 -0.79 -17.70 3.13
CA SER A 60 -0.61 -18.32 4.44
C SER A 60 -1.13 -17.40 5.56
N GLY A 61 -1.80 -17.97 6.56
CA GLY A 61 -2.35 -17.18 7.67
C GLY A 61 -3.50 -16.22 7.30
N VAL A 62 -4.10 -16.36 6.11
CA VAL A 62 -5.28 -15.59 5.69
C VAL A 62 -6.41 -16.54 5.28
N ASP A 63 -7.51 -16.48 6.03
CA ASP A 63 -8.72 -17.26 5.73
C ASP A 63 -9.69 -16.42 4.87
N PHE A 64 -9.62 -16.60 3.56
CA PHE A 64 -10.53 -15.94 2.61
C PHE A 64 -11.92 -16.60 2.61
N PRO A 65 -13.01 -15.85 2.84
CA PRO A 65 -14.37 -16.36 2.68
C PRO A 65 -14.68 -16.84 1.25
N SER A 66 -15.68 -17.70 1.12
CA SER A 66 -16.18 -18.13 -0.19
C SER A 66 -16.65 -16.94 -1.03
N GLY A 67 -16.34 -16.97 -2.32
CA GLY A 67 -16.71 -15.93 -3.27
C GLY A 67 -15.77 -14.73 -3.32
N VAL A 68 -14.77 -14.63 -2.43
CA VAL A 68 -13.71 -13.61 -2.57
C VAL A 68 -12.90 -13.86 -3.83
N MET A 69 -12.82 -12.85 -4.69
CA MET A 69 -11.97 -12.88 -5.88
C MET A 69 -11.23 -11.56 -6.06
N ILE A 70 -9.98 -11.67 -6.50
CA ILE A 70 -9.03 -10.56 -6.67
C ILE A 70 -8.44 -10.66 -8.07
N MET A 71 -8.11 -9.54 -8.70
CA MET A 71 -7.45 -9.54 -10.00
C MET A 71 -6.10 -10.27 -9.95
N ALA A 72 -5.81 -11.07 -10.98
CA ALA A 72 -4.61 -11.88 -11.08
C ALA A 72 -3.33 -11.04 -11.04
N GLY A 73 -3.35 -9.86 -11.68
CA GLY A 73 -2.23 -8.93 -11.71
C GLY A 73 -1.87 -8.31 -10.35
N ILE A 74 -2.71 -8.48 -9.33
CA ILE A 74 -2.40 -8.13 -7.94
C ILE A 74 -2.12 -9.39 -7.11
N ASN A 75 -2.97 -10.42 -7.25
CA ASN A 75 -2.86 -11.63 -6.47
C ASN A 75 -1.54 -12.40 -6.71
N ILE A 76 -1.15 -12.59 -7.97
CA ILE A 76 0.06 -13.34 -8.34
C ILE A 76 1.31 -12.71 -7.72
N PRO A 77 1.59 -11.42 -7.98
CA PRO A 77 2.84 -10.86 -7.50
C PRO A 77 2.84 -10.64 -5.98
N TRP A 78 1.70 -10.36 -5.34
CA TRP A 78 1.63 -10.31 -3.88
C TRP A 78 1.89 -11.69 -3.25
N SER A 79 1.30 -12.75 -3.82
CA SER A 79 1.49 -14.11 -3.31
C SER A 79 2.95 -14.57 -3.38
N ALA A 80 3.72 -14.06 -4.36
CA ALA A 80 5.13 -14.41 -4.53
C ALA A 80 6.02 -13.91 -3.38
N VAL A 81 5.63 -12.80 -2.73
CA VAL A 81 6.43 -12.12 -1.68
C VAL A 81 5.80 -12.21 -0.29
N HIS A 82 4.54 -12.64 -0.21
CA HIS A 82 3.73 -12.68 1.01
C HIS A 82 4.45 -13.37 2.19
N ASP A 83 4.90 -14.61 2.01
CA ASP A 83 5.46 -15.41 3.10
C ASP A 83 6.79 -14.84 3.63
N GLU A 84 7.58 -14.25 2.74
CA GLU A 84 8.82 -13.56 3.11
C GLU A 84 8.53 -12.30 3.94
N ILE A 85 7.53 -11.50 3.53
CA ILE A 85 7.09 -10.31 4.27
C ILE A 85 6.56 -10.69 5.65
N ILE A 86 5.66 -11.67 5.73
CA ILE A 86 5.09 -12.11 7.03
C ILE A 86 6.20 -12.63 7.95
N THR A 87 7.17 -13.37 7.41
CA THR A 87 8.32 -13.86 8.17
C THR A 87 9.15 -12.71 8.75
N GLU A 88 9.44 -11.68 7.95
CA GLU A 88 10.23 -10.55 8.42
C GLU A 88 9.47 -9.66 9.42
N VAL A 89 8.18 -9.39 9.16
CA VAL A 89 7.33 -8.65 10.10
C VAL A 89 7.23 -9.40 11.42
N LYS A 90 7.14 -10.73 11.40
CA LYS A 90 7.12 -11.54 12.63
C LYS A 90 8.39 -11.34 13.46
N LYS A 91 9.58 -11.37 12.84
CA LYS A 91 10.85 -11.08 13.55
C LYS A 91 10.84 -9.68 14.16
N LEU A 92 10.36 -8.68 13.42
CA LEU A 92 10.26 -7.31 13.94
C LEU A 92 9.26 -7.20 15.09
N VAL A 93 8.13 -7.93 15.04
CA VAL A 93 7.15 -7.98 16.13
C VAL A 93 7.75 -8.59 17.40
N GLU A 94 8.60 -9.61 17.27
CA GLU A 94 9.32 -10.23 18.40
C GLU A 94 10.34 -9.27 19.03
N ILE A 95 11.03 -8.47 18.21
CA ILE A 95 12.02 -7.48 18.69
C ILE A 95 11.32 -6.22 19.24
N TYR A 96 10.19 -5.83 18.66
CA TYR A 96 9.44 -4.60 18.96
C TYR A 96 7.98 -4.91 19.33
N PRO A 97 7.74 -5.54 20.49
CA PRO A 97 6.42 -6.01 20.88
C PRO A 97 5.41 -4.88 21.14
N ASP A 98 5.86 -3.65 21.41
CA ASP A 98 5.02 -2.46 21.62
C ASP A 98 4.72 -1.68 20.34
N TYR A 99 5.32 -2.04 19.19
CA TYR A 99 5.11 -1.32 17.94
C TYR A 99 3.80 -1.76 17.28
N THR A 100 3.09 -0.80 16.69
CA THR A 100 1.92 -1.05 15.82
C THR A 100 2.39 -1.39 14.40
N GLN A 101 1.45 -1.72 13.51
CA GLN A 101 1.73 -2.07 12.13
C GLN A 101 1.12 -1.05 11.16
N GLU A 102 1.73 -0.91 10.00
CA GLU A 102 1.15 -0.18 8.87
C GLU A 102 1.58 -0.75 7.53
N SER A 103 0.79 -0.45 6.51
CA SER A 103 1.20 -0.62 5.12
C SER A 103 0.82 0.59 4.29
N THR A 104 1.63 0.91 3.29
CA THR A 104 1.38 2.06 2.42
C THR A 104 2.02 1.87 1.05
N GLY A 105 1.52 2.61 0.08
CA GLY A 105 2.03 2.63 -1.27
C GLY A 105 1.24 3.59 -2.14
N HIS A 106 1.80 3.92 -3.30
CA HIS A 106 1.22 4.85 -4.26
C HIS A 106 0.92 4.15 -5.60
N SER A 107 -0.17 4.53 -6.28
CA SER A 107 -0.58 3.99 -7.58
C SER A 107 -0.79 2.47 -7.51
N LEU A 108 -0.06 1.66 -8.31
CA LEU A 108 -0.02 0.20 -8.14
C LEU A 108 0.35 -0.21 -6.70
N GLY A 109 1.28 0.47 -6.06
CA GLY A 109 1.65 0.22 -4.67
C GLY A 109 0.49 0.50 -3.72
N GLY A 110 -0.34 1.49 -4.04
CA GLY A 110 -1.59 1.77 -3.34
C GLY A 110 -2.60 0.64 -3.50
N ALA A 111 -2.82 0.18 -4.74
CA ALA A 111 -3.68 -0.97 -5.00
C ALA A 111 -3.18 -2.26 -4.32
N LEU A 112 -1.87 -2.49 -4.30
CA LEU A 112 -1.26 -3.60 -3.59
C LEU A 112 -1.43 -3.49 -2.08
N THR A 113 -1.48 -2.28 -1.50
CA THR A 113 -1.57 -2.02 -0.06
C THR A 113 -2.80 -2.65 0.61
N TYR A 114 -3.85 -2.93 -0.16
CA TYR A 114 -5.01 -3.72 0.29
C TYR A 114 -4.62 -5.13 0.77
N MET A 115 -3.65 -5.76 0.12
CA MET A 115 -3.19 -7.10 0.43
C MET A 115 -2.38 -7.21 1.74
N PRO A 116 -1.34 -6.40 2.01
CA PRO A 116 -0.67 -6.38 3.31
C PRO A 116 -1.61 -5.96 4.43
N TYR A 117 -2.58 -5.06 4.21
CA TYR A 117 -3.56 -4.72 5.26
C TYR A 117 -4.29 -5.96 5.77
N ILE A 118 -4.86 -6.76 4.86
CA ILE A 118 -5.53 -8.03 5.20
C ILE A 118 -4.54 -9.04 5.79
N SER A 119 -3.38 -9.21 5.15
CA SER A 119 -2.40 -10.23 5.54
C SER A 119 -1.84 -9.98 6.94
N LEU A 120 -1.50 -8.72 7.24
CA LEU A 120 -1.00 -8.31 8.55
C LEU A 120 -2.07 -8.40 9.62
N SER A 121 -3.30 -7.97 9.31
CA SER A 121 -4.45 -8.10 10.22
C SER A 121 -4.63 -9.57 10.63
N GLN A 122 -4.76 -10.50 9.68
CA GLN A 122 -5.01 -11.91 10.01
C GLN A 122 -3.80 -12.62 10.65
N ASN A 123 -2.57 -12.32 10.24
CA ASN A 123 -1.36 -12.96 10.81
C ASN A 123 -0.96 -12.41 12.18
N PHE A 124 -1.35 -11.17 12.52
CA PHE A 124 -0.97 -10.52 13.77
C PHE A 124 -2.19 -9.92 14.49
N PRO A 125 -3.18 -10.74 14.90
CA PRO A 125 -4.49 -10.25 15.36
C PRO A 125 -4.46 -9.41 16.66
N ASN A 126 -3.34 -9.42 17.37
CA ASN A 126 -3.14 -8.65 18.59
C ASN A 126 -2.40 -7.32 18.35
N LYS A 127 -2.10 -6.97 17.09
CA LYS A 127 -1.41 -5.74 16.71
C LYS A 127 -2.40 -4.75 16.10
N SER A 128 -2.35 -3.50 16.56
CA SER A 128 -3.06 -2.42 15.89
C SER A 128 -2.45 -2.18 14.51
N ILE A 129 -3.30 -2.03 13.50
CA ILE A 129 -2.87 -1.77 12.12
C ILE A 129 -3.58 -0.54 11.54
N THR A 130 -2.83 0.28 10.81
CA THR A 130 -3.38 1.35 9.97
C THR A 130 -2.68 1.35 8.63
N SER A 131 -3.43 1.26 7.55
CA SER A 131 -2.88 1.22 6.19
C SER A 131 -3.40 2.38 5.36
N ASN A 132 -2.54 2.92 4.48
CA ASN A 132 -2.86 4.07 3.63
C ASN A 132 -2.56 3.72 2.17
N ALA A 133 -3.60 3.50 1.36
CA ALA A 133 -3.47 3.21 -0.06
C ALA A 133 -3.63 4.50 -0.87
N LEU A 134 -2.53 5.04 -1.40
CA LEU A 134 -2.52 6.33 -2.10
C LEU A 134 -2.71 6.13 -3.60
N ALA A 135 -3.56 6.94 -4.23
CA ALA A 135 -3.84 6.87 -5.67
C ALA A 135 -4.20 5.45 -6.15
N ALA A 136 -4.95 4.72 -5.32
CA ALA A 136 -5.20 3.29 -5.49
C ALA A 136 -6.46 3.03 -6.34
N PHE A 137 -6.46 1.90 -7.06
CA PHE A 137 -7.62 1.36 -7.77
C PHE A 137 -8.18 0.11 -7.09
N PRO A 138 -9.49 -0.17 -7.22
CA PRO A 138 -10.09 -1.32 -6.54
C PRO A 138 -9.62 -2.61 -7.22
N ILE A 139 -9.35 -3.66 -6.43
CA ILE A 139 -8.64 -4.86 -6.92
C ILE A 139 -9.46 -6.14 -6.96
N GLY A 140 -10.70 -6.11 -6.46
CA GLY A 140 -11.48 -7.33 -6.29
C GLY A 140 -12.98 -7.10 -6.33
N ASN A 141 -13.73 -8.19 -6.29
CA ASN A 141 -15.18 -8.15 -6.31
C ASN A 141 -15.77 -7.64 -4.98
N GLN A 142 -17.10 -7.50 -4.91
CA GLN A 142 -17.78 -7.05 -3.69
C GLN A 142 -17.50 -7.95 -2.47
N ALA A 143 -17.33 -9.26 -2.68
CA ALA A 143 -17.00 -10.17 -1.58
C ALA A 143 -15.60 -9.87 -1.01
N PHE A 144 -14.62 -9.55 -1.87
CA PHE A 144 -13.32 -9.07 -1.46
C PHE A 144 -13.41 -7.77 -0.65
N ALA A 145 -14.17 -6.78 -1.14
CA ALA A 145 -14.36 -5.51 -0.42
C ALA A 145 -15.01 -5.74 0.96
N ASN A 146 -16.05 -6.58 1.04
CA ASN A 146 -16.70 -6.92 2.30
C ASN A 146 -15.73 -7.61 3.27
N PHE A 147 -14.89 -8.52 2.78
CA PHE A 147 -13.86 -9.18 3.59
C PHE A 147 -12.80 -8.18 4.06
N GLY A 148 -12.35 -7.28 3.19
CA GLY A 148 -11.44 -6.19 3.56
C GLY A 148 -12.02 -5.31 4.66
N SER A 149 -13.29 -4.91 4.55
CA SER A 149 -14.01 -4.14 5.56
C SER A 149 -14.22 -4.88 6.90
N SER A 150 -14.17 -6.22 6.92
CA SER A 150 -14.33 -6.99 8.16
C SER A 150 -13.04 -7.16 8.95
N GLN A 151 -11.90 -6.76 8.40
CA GLN A 151 -10.62 -6.83 9.10
C GLN A 151 -10.58 -5.83 10.27
N HIS A 152 -9.75 -6.11 11.27
CA HIS A 152 -9.52 -5.14 12.34
C HIS A 152 -8.51 -4.09 11.92
N GLY A 153 -8.55 -2.94 12.60
CA GLY A 153 -7.73 -1.78 12.28
C GLY A 153 -8.36 -0.91 11.20
N THR A 154 -7.56 -0.03 10.61
CA THR A 154 -8.07 1.02 9.73
C THR A 154 -7.37 0.97 8.39
N LEU A 155 -8.13 0.87 7.31
CA LEU A 155 -7.65 1.15 5.97
C LEU A 155 -8.20 2.50 5.52
N ASN A 156 -7.28 3.39 5.16
CA ASN A 156 -7.59 4.60 4.43
C ASN A 156 -7.10 4.42 2.99
N TRP A 157 -7.83 4.99 2.05
CA TRP A 157 -7.34 5.18 0.71
C TRP A 157 -7.65 6.60 0.27
N GLY A 158 -6.82 7.18 -0.59
CA GLY A 158 -7.05 8.55 -0.98
C GLY A 158 -6.25 9.01 -2.17
N ASN A 159 -6.86 9.94 -2.89
CA ASN A 159 -6.37 10.40 -4.18
C ASN A 159 -6.33 11.92 -4.20
N ASN A 160 -5.54 12.47 -5.13
CA ASN A 160 -5.70 13.87 -5.49
C ASN A 160 -7.13 14.09 -6.01
N ALA A 161 -7.76 15.19 -5.63
CA ALA A 161 -9.13 15.50 -6.06
C ALA A 161 -9.29 15.57 -7.59
N LEU A 162 -8.21 15.79 -8.34
CA LEU A 162 -8.16 15.78 -9.80
C LEU A 162 -7.56 14.49 -10.37
N ASP A 163 -7.11 13.57 -9.51
CA ASP A 163 -6.63 12.26 -9.93
C ASP A 163 -7.79 11.34 -10.27
N SER A 164 -7.69 10.74 -11.44
CA SER A 164 -8.62 9.71 -11.87
C SER A 164 -8.03 8.35 -11.61
N VAL A 165 -8.92 7.38 -11.43
CA VAL A 165 -8.52 5.98 -11.35
C VAL A 165 -9.17 5.24 -12.50
N PRO A 166 -8.49 4.25 -13.12
CA PRO A 166 -9.12 3.44 -14.15
C PRO A 166 -10.45 2.83 -13.66
N PRO A 167 -11.54 2.93 -14.43
CA PRO A 167 -12.85 2.43 -14.03
C PRO A 167 -12.90 0.91 -14.14
N PHE A 168 -12.40 0.21 -13.13
CA PHE A 168 -12.64 -1.22 -12.99
C PHE A 168 -13.99 -1.47 -12.33
N ASN A 169 -14.72 -2.49 -12.78
CA ASN A 169 -15.96 -2.94 -12.14
C ASN A 169 -15.64 -3.77 -10.87
N PHE A 170 -14.85 -3.19 -9.98
CA PHE A 170 -14.37 -3.74 -8.73
C PHE A 170 -14.76 -2.82 -7.57
N ALA A 171 -14.79 -3.37 -6.36
CA ALA A 171 -15.29 -2.68 -5.19
C ALA A 171 -14.14 -2.18 -4.31
N TYR A 172 -14.22 -0.92 -3.89
CA TYR A 172 -13.36 -0.36 -2.85
C TYR A 172 -13.82 -0.79 -1.46
N TYR A 173 -12.90 -0.70 -0.50
CA TYR A 173 -13.19 -0.78 0.93
C TYR A 173 -12.25 0.15 1.71
N GLY A 174 -12.60 0.45 2.96
CA GLY A 174 -11.89 1.43 3.79
C GLY A 174 -12.44 2.85 3.65
N ASN A 175 -11.77 3.79 4.30
CA ASN A 175 -12.17 5.20 4.35
C ASN A 175 -11.54 5.96 3.19
N GLU A 176 -12.36 6.60 2.35
CA GLU A 176 -11.91 7.40 1.21
C GLU A 176 -11.57 8.82 1.66
N TYR A 177 -10.44 9.34 1.18
CA TYR A 177 -10.02 10.73 1.36
C TYR A 177 -9.64 11.37 0.02
N TYR A 178 -9.98 12.64 -0.15
CA TYR A 178 -9.52 13.48 -1.26
C TYR A 178 -8.87 14.74 -0.76
N SER A 179 -7.88 15.25 -1.49
CA SER A 179 -7.20 16.51 -1.17
C SER A 179 -6.71 17.21 -2.43
N TYR A 180 -6.63 18.55 -2.36
CA TYR A 180 -5.92 19.38 -3.34
C TYR A 180 -4.47 19.66 -2.90
N GLY A 181 -3.91 18.85 -2.00
CA GLY A 181 -2.56 19.02 -1.48
C GLY A 181 -2.47 19.91 -0.24
N THR A 182 -3.57 20.14 0.48
CA THR A 182 -3.49 20.86 1.77
C THR A 182 -4.34 20.18 2.83
N PRO A 183 -3.96 20.26 4.12
CA PRO A 183 -4.79 19.76 5.21
C PRO A 183 -6.20 20.37 5.23
N LEU A 184 -6.32 21.66 4.88
CA LEU A 184 -7.61 22.36 4.79
C LEU A 184 -8.49 21.87 3.63
N SER A 185 -7.88 21.34 2.58
CA SER A 185 -8.58 20.78 1.43
C SER A 185 -8.90 19.29 1.56
N THR A 186 -8.47 18.65 2.65
CA THR A 186 -8.67 17.20 2.83
C THR A 186 -10.09 16.91 3.31
N LEU A 187 -10.81 16.13 2.50
CA LEU A 187 -12.19 15.72 2.76
C LEU A 187 -12.26 14.19 2.86
N GLN A 188 -13.02 13.69 3.83
CA GLN A 188 -13.41 12.27 3.86
C GLN A 188 -14.68 12.10 3.03
N CYS A 189 -14.64 11.20 2.07
CA CYS A 189 -15.72 10.97 1.10
C CYS A 189 -16.32 9.56 1.27
N ASN A 190 -17.49 9.37 0.65
CA ASN A 190 -18.18 8.07 0.56
C ASN A 190 -18.37 7.60 -0.90
N ALA A 191 -17.89 8.38 -1.89
CA ALA A 191 -18.06 8.12 -3.31
C ALA A 191 -17.26 9.15 -4.13
N GLY A 192 -16.10 8.77 -4.65
CA GLY A 192 -15.53 9.11 -5.97
C GLY A 192 -15.65 10.56 -6.48
N ASN A 193 -14.53 11.16 -6.90
CA ASN A 193 -14.50 12.49 -7.54
C ASN A 193 -15.09 12.58 -8.98
N GLY A 194 -15.59 11.47 -9.55
CA GLY A 194 -16.22 11.43 -10.87
C GLY A 194 -15.26 11.55 -12.07
N MET A 195 -13.95 11.44 -11.84
CA MET A 195 -12.92 11.56 -12.87
C MET A 195 -12.46 10.16 -13.38
N TYR A 196 -12.11 10.03 -14.67
CA TYR A 196 -11.78 8.75 -15.34
C TYR A 196 -10.40 8.76 -16.04
N GLY A 197 -9.61 7.69 -15.86
CA GLY A 197 -8.29 7.51 -16.51
C GLY A 197 -7.11 7.66 -15.54
N VAL A 198 -5.88 7.84 -16.05
CA VAL A 198 -4.74 8.36 -15.27
C VAL A 198 -4.55 9.81 -15.71
N THR A 199 -4.65 10.76 -14.77
CA THR A 199 -4.48 12.19 -15.08
C THR A 199 -3.08 12.67 -14.69
N PRO A 200 -2.65 13.86 -15.16
CA PRO A 200 -1.38 14.45 -14.73
C PRO A 200 -1.24 14.58 -13.21
N GLU A 201 -2.34 14.61 -12.46
CA GLU A 201 -2.35 14.74 -11.01
C GLU A 201 -2.07 13.41 -10.28
N HIS A 202 -2.11 12.28 -10.99
CA HIS A 202 -1.80 10.94 -10.45
C HIS A 202 -0.37 10.80 -9.92
N VAL A 203 0.57 11.66 -10.34
CA VAL A 203 1.96 11.61 -9.85
C VAL A 203 2.14 12.27 -8.48
N SER A 204 1.05 12.74 -7.86
CA SER A 204 1.09 13.41 -6.57
C SER A 204 -0.01 12.92 -5.63
N SER A 205 0.29 12.86 -4.33
CA SER A 205 -0.70 12.59 -3.30
C SER A 205 -0.43 13.45 -2.07
N PHE A 206 -1.45 14.18 -1.60
CA PHE A 206 -1.37 15.06 -0.41
C PHE A 206 -0.15 16.02 -0.42
N ASP A 207 0.08 16.70 -1.55
CA ASP A 207 1.18 17.66 -1.80
C ASP A 207 2.58 17.05 -1.92
N VAL A 208 2.67 15.73 -1.93
CA VAL A 208 3.92 15.03 -2.19
C VAL A 208 3.92 14.59 -3.63
N LEU A 209 4.83 15.16 -4.43
CA LEU A 209 5.15 14.69 -5.77
C LEU A 209 6.04 13.45 -5.63
N GLU A 210 5.59 12.32 -6.18
CA GLU A 210 6.32 11.05 -6.16
C GLU A 210 7.71 11.24 -6.80
N MET A 211 8.71 10.47 -6.36
CA MET A 211 10.15 10.61 -6.67
C MET A 211 10.83 11.91 -6.22
N MET A 212 10.08 12.93 -5.78
CA MET A 212 10.63 14.25 -5.43
C MET A 212 10.73 14.53 -3.92
N ALA A 213 10.20 13.64 -3.08
CA ALA A 213 10.30 13.75 -1.63
C ALA A 213 11.75 13.61 -1.10
N GLY A 214 12.60 12.88 -1.85
CA GLY A 214 13.98 12.56 -1.51
C GLY A 214 14.14 11.58 -0.34
N CYS A 215 15.36 11.06 -0.18
CA CYS A 215 15.75 10.19 0.94
C CYS A 215 16.67 10.99 1.87
N ASP A 216 16.13 11.62 2.90
CA ASP A 216 16.96 12.44 3.80
C ASP A 216 17.89 11.54 4.64
N PRO A 217 19.23 11.64 4.56
CA PRO A 217 20.12 10.78 5.35
C PRO A 217 20.14 11.17 6.84
N VAL A 218 19.71 12.39 7.16
CA VAL A 218 19.66 12.95 8.51
C VAL A 218 18.22 12.86 9.07
N SER A 219 17.20 12.85 8.21
CA SER A 219 15.78 12.77 8.59
C SER A 219 15.00 11.53 8.08
N ARG A 220 15.65 10.58 7.40
CA ARG A 220 15.11 9.34 6.78
C ARG A 220 13.66 9.42 6.31
N ARG A 221 13.43 10.30 5.33
CA ARG A 221 12.24 10.27 4.46
C ARG A 221 12.27 8.99 3.62
N PHE A 222 11.15 8.28 3.53
CA PHE A 222 10.98 7.19 2.56
C PHE A 222 9.56 7.22 2.01
N ILE A 223 9.43 7.75 0.79
CA ILE A 223 8.65 7.13 -0.27
C ILE A 223 9.65 7.12 -1.44
N GLU A 224 10.04 5.92 -1.87
CA GLU A 224 11.07 5.63 -2.88
C GLU A 224 12.54 5.92 -2.49
N CYS A 225 13.27 4.87 -2.09
CA CYS A 225 14.70 4.80 -2.40
C CYS A 225 14.96 3.51 -3.17
N SER A 226 14.93 3.61 -4.50
CA SER A 226 15.71 2.70 -5.35
C SER A 226 17.11 3.30 -5.41
N GLU A 227 18.09 2.68 -4.76
CA GLU A 227 19.49 2.98 -5.09
C GLU A 227 19.72 2.56 -6.53
N ASP A 228 19.90 3.55 -7.40
CA ASP A 228 20.37 3.39 -8.76
C ASP A 228 21.72 2.65 -8.72
N LYS A 229 21.71 1.34 -9.00
CA LYS A 229 22.94 0.56 -9.09
C LYS A 229 23.56 0.82 -10.46
N GLY A 230 24.29 1.93 -10.54
CA GLY A 230 25.32 2.11 -11.54
C GLY A 230 26.43 1.07 -11.37
N ARG A 231 26.33 -0.04 -12.12
CA ARG A 231 27.42 -0.64 -12.91
C ARG A 231 26.95 -1.83 -13.73
#